data_AF-A0A2E0SM15-F1
#
_entry.id   AF-A0A2E0SM15-F1
#
_cell.length_a   1.000
_cell.length_b   1.000
_cell.length_c   1.000
_cell.angle_alpha   90.00
_cell.angle_beta   90.00
_cell.angle_gamma   90.00
#
_symmetry.space_group_name_H-M   'P 1'
#
loop_
_entity.id
_entity.type
_entity.pdbx_description
1 polymer ?
#
loop_
_entity_poly.entity_id
_entity_poly.type
_entity_poly.pdbx_seq_one_letter_code
_entity_poly.pdbx_strand_id
1 'polypeptide(L)'
;MSGSYTEELKVAQEAVRMAARVCQSVQKAITTEALAKKDKSPVTVADFASQAIVCRALQAAFPADPVIGEEDSAELRTPEAAPFLANVKSELSHIGIDATDEDICGWIDRGGSHTHAPRFWTLDPIDGTKGFLRGEQYAISLALIVDGKIDVALLGCPNLPLSGVEPGSSGTLLFAVRGHGAWQVPLDGGDPQQIHCTTAETFADARLCESVESGHSAHGLSARVADALGIENEPVRLDSQAKYAVVARGDADIYLRLPTRVGYREKIWDHAGGVLLVEEAGGTVTDVTGKPLEFTHGHQLEENLGVIVTNTRLHDSVVSNVVAAREAEEAEAK
;
A
#
# COMPACT_ATOMS: atom_id res chain seq x y z
N MET A 1 -0.04 20.31 17.89
CA MET A 1 1.32 20.59 17.40
C MET A 1 1.73 19.35 16.63
N SER A 2 1.89 19.43 15.31
CA SER A 2 2.48 18.32 14.55
C SER A 2 3.94 18.18 15.01
N GLY A 3 4.34 16.97 15.41
CA GLY A 3 5.76 16.68 15.61
C GLY A 3 6.50 16.79 14.28
N SER A 4 7.80 17.08 14.29
CA SER A 4 8.56 17.15 13.05
C SER A 4 8.81 15.78 12.41
N TYR A 5 8.59 14.68 13.16
CA TYR A 5 8.76 13.28 12.76
C TYR A 5 10.01 13.00 11.89
N THR A 6 11.07 13.77 12.13
CA THR A 6 12.22 13.85 11.23
C THR A 6 13.07 12.59 11.30
N GLU A 7 13.21 12.04 12.50
CA GLU A 7 13.92 10.78 12.72
C GLU A 7 13.13 9.59 12.19
N GLU A 8 11.81 9.54 12.47
CA GLU A 8 10.90 8.51 11.96
C GLU A 8 10.90 8.46 10.45
N LEU A 9 10.75 9.60 9.79
CA LEU A 9 10.77 9.67 8.34
C LEU A 9 12.12 9.20 7.78
N LYS A 10 13.24 9.64 8.37
CA LYS A 10 14.57 9.24 7.92
C LYS A 10 14.77 7.72 8.00
N VAL A 11 14.47 7.11 9.16
CA VAL A 11 14.60 5.67 9.39
C VAL A 11 13.69 4.90 8.42
N ALA A 12 12.44 5.34 8.27
CA ALA A 12 11.49 4.72 7.38
C ALA A 12 11.93 4.80 5.90
N GLN A 13 12.45 5.94 5.44
CA GLN A 13 12.97 6.09 4.08
C GLN A 13 14.16 5.16 3.81
N GLU A 14 15.10 5.05 4.76
CA GLU A 14 16.25 4.14 4.63
C GLU A 14 15.81 2.68 4.58
N ALA A 15 14.88 2.29 5.46
CA ALA A 15 14.33 0.94 5.53
C ALA A 15 13.56 0.55 4.26
N VAL A 16 12.63 1.39 3.80
CA VAL A 16 11.82 1.14 2.59
C VAL A 16 12.69 1.08 1.34
N ARG A 17 13.73 1.93 1.22
CA ARG A 17 14.69 1.84 0.11
C ARG A 17 15.46 0.53 0.10
N MET A 18 15.85 0.03 1.26
CA MET A 18 16.57 -1.23 1.39
C MET A 18 15.66 -2.42 1.05
N ALA A 19 14.42 -2.41 1.56
CA ALA A 19 13.39 -3.39 1.22
C ALA A 19 13.11 -3.41 -0.29
N ALA A 20 12.92 -2.24 -0.91
CA ALA A 20 12.69 -2.10 -2.35
C ALA A 20 13.80 -2.74 -3.20
N ARG A 21 15.08 -2.61 -2.80
CA ARG A 21 16.20 -3.24 -3.52
C ARG A 21 16.11 -4.77 -3.49
N VAL A 22 15.75 -5.35 -2.36
CA VAL A 22 15.55 -6.80 -2.25
C VAL A 22 14.35 -7.25 -3.07
N CYS A 23 13.23 -6.53 -2.99
CA CYS A 23 12.06 -6.86 -3.81
C CYS A 23 12.38 -6.81 -5.31
N GLN A 24 13.11 -5.80 -5.78
CA GLN A 24 13.56 -5.71 -7.17
C GLN A 24 14.50 -6.85 -7.57
N SER A 25 15.42 -7.26 -6.68
CA SER A 25 16.30 -8.42 -6.90
C SER A 25 15.49 -9.69 -7.11
N VAL A 26 14.59 -9.98 -6.17
CA VAL A 26 13.74 -11.18 -6.20
C VAL A 26 12.81 -11.17 -7.41
N GLN A 27 12.16 -10.05 -7.72
CA GLN A 27 11.23 -9.97 -8.86
C GLN A 27 11.94 -10.26 -10.19
N LYS A 28 13.16 -9.75 -10.38
CA LYS A 28 13.97 -10.00 -11.59
C LYS A 28 14.37 -11.47 -11.74
N ALA A 29 14.44 -12.22 -10.65
CA ALA A 29 14.78 -13.63 -10.64
C ALA A 29 13.57 -14.55 -10.90
N ILE A 30 12.33 -14.03 -10.90
CA ILE A 30 11.12 -14.81 -11.17
C ILE A 30 11.11 -15.27 -12.62
N THR A 31 11.05 -16.59 -12.83
CA THR A 31 10.87 -17.19 -14.16
C THR A 31 9.41 -17.55 -14.42
N THR A 32 9.02 -17.61 -15.69
CA THR A 32 7.67 -18.02 -16.13
C THR A 32 7.28 -19.42 -15.64
N GLU A 33 8.24 -20.32 -15.46
CA GLU A 33 8.03 -21.67 -14.93
C GLU A 33 7.70 -21.71 -13.43
N ALA A 34 8.17 -20.72 -12.66
CA ALA A 34 7.89 -20.58 -11.24
C ALA A 34 6.45 -20.11 -10.99
N LEU A 35 5.89 -19.30 -11.90
CA LEU A 35 4.52 -18.78 -11.84
C LEU A 35 3.45 -19.87 -12.07
N ALA A 36 3.77 -20.88 -12.88
CA ALA A 36 2.82 -21.95 -13.23
C ALA A 36 2.64 -23.02 -12.13
N LYS A 37 3.47 -23.01 -11.07
CA LYS A 37 3.55 -24.10 -10.06
C LYS A 37 2.96 -23.78 -8.69
N LYS A 38 2.54 -22.54 -8.41
CA LYS A 38 2.07 -22.14 -7.08
C LYS A 38 0.57 -21.90 -7.04
N ASP A 39 -0.16 -22.95 -6.71
CA ASP A 39 -1.49 -22.85 -6.09
C ASP A 39 -1.29 -22.87 -4.56
N LYS A 40 -1.61 -21.76 -3.88
CA LYS A 40 -2.20 -21.67 -2.50
C LYS A 40 -1.65 -20.64 -1.51
N SER A 41 -0.60 -19.89 -1.80
CA SER A 41 -0.35 -18.61 -1.11
C SER A 41 0.54 -17.73 -1.98
N PRO A 42 0.20 -16.44 -2.19
CA PRO A 42 0.99 -15.57 -3.04
C PRO A 42 2.32 -15.14 -2.40
N VAL A 43 2.53 -15.40 -1.10
CA VAL A 43 3.73 -14.95 -0.36
C VAL A 43 5.03 -15.48 -0.97
N THR A 44 6.03 -14.59 -1.05
CA THR A 44 7.34 -14.82 -1.67
C THR A 44 8.48 -14.57 -0.69
N VAL A 45 9.70 -14.90 -1.13
CA VAL A 45 10.93 -14.58 -0.39
C VAL A 45 11.04 -13.07 -0.12
N ALA A 46 10.53 -12.25 -1.03
CA ALA A 46 10.61 -10.81 -0.93
C ALA A 46 9.71 -10.23 0.17
N ASP A 47 8.53 -10.81 0.42
CA ASP A 47 7.61 -10.39 1.48
C ASP A 47 8.30 -10.52 2.85
N PHE A 48 8.85 -11.72 3.14
CA PHE A 48 9.57 -11.97 4.40
C PHE A 48 10.86 -11.16 4.54
N ALA A 49 11.64 -11.03 3.46
CA ALA A 49 12.88 -10.25 3.51
C ALA A 49 12.59 -8.74 3.72
N SER A 50 11.59 -8.21 3.02
CA SER A 50 11.12 -6.82 3.17
C SER A 50 10.64 -6.56 4.60
N GLN A 51 9.80 -7.43 5.15
CA GLN A 51 9.34 -7.29 6.54
C GLN A 51 10.49 -7.36 7.54
N ALA A 52 11.43 -8.30 7.37
CA ALA A 52 12.60 -8.42 8.22
C ALA A 52 13.46 -7.15 8.20
N ILE A 53 13.72 -6.57 7.03
CA ILE A 53 14.50 -5.33 6.86
C ILE A 53 13.84 -4.17 7.61
N VAL A 54 12.55 -3.95 7.38
CA VAL A 54 11.81 -2.82 7.97
C VAL A 54 11.70 -3.00 9.49
N CYS A 55 11.28 -4.18 9.96
CA CYS A 55 11.13 -4.44 11.38
C CYS A 55 12.47 -4.37 12.13
N ARG A 56 13.57 -4.82 11.53
CA ARG A 56 14.93 -4.65 12.08
C ARG A 56 15.29 -3.18 12.27
N ALA A 57 15.03 -2.34 11.25
CA ALA A 57 15.32 -0.91 11.32
C ALA A 57 14.48 -0.21 12.41
N LEU A 58 13.18 -0.51 12.45
CA LEU A 58 12.28 0.00 13.48
C LEU A 58 12.64 -0.49 14.88
N GLN A 59 13.07 -1.74 15.04
CA GLN A 59 13.56 -2.24 16.33
C GLN A 59 14.78 -1.48 16.84
N ALA A 60 15.71 -1.15 15.94
CA ALA A 60 16.93 -0.44 16.30
C ALA A 60 16.66 1.01 16.70
N ALA A 61 15.77 1.71 15.99
CA ALA A 61 15.47 3.12 16.23
C ALA A 61 14.38 3.34 17.28
N PHE A 62 13.32 2.53 17.25
CA PHE A 62 12.10 2.68 18.04
C PHE A 62 11.73 1.36 18.73
N PRO A 63 12.56 0.84 19.65
CA PRO A 63 12.38 -0.49 20.24
C PRO A 63 11.03 -0.67 20.96
N ALA A 64 10.45 0.43 21.49
CA ALA A 64 9.17 0.44 22.19
C ALA A 64 7.94 0.51 21.27
N ASP A 65 8.09 0.89 20.00
CA ASP A 65 6.97 1.01 19.07
C ASP A 65 6.59 -0.39 18.54
N PRO A 66 5.34 -0.84 18.73
CA PRO A 66 4.84 -2.07 18.11
C PRO A 66 4.77 -1.92 16.58
N VAL A 67 4.81 -3.05 15.88
CA VAL A 67 4.60 -3.11 14.43
C VAL A 67 3.46 -4.07 14.13
N ILE A 68 2.46 -3.62 13.38
CA ILE A 68 1.38 -4.42 12.81
C ILE A 68 1.73 -4.65 11.33
N GLY A 69 2.40 -5.77 11.08
CA GLY A 69 2.78 -6.26 9.75
C GLY A 69 1.84 -7.36 9.24
N GLU A 70 1.91 -7.65 7.95
CA GLU A 70 1.12 -8.71 7.33
C GLU A 70 1.63 -10.12 7.65
N GLU A 71 2.95 -10.32 7.63
CA GLU A 71 3.55 -11.65 7.65
C GLU A 71 3.94 -12.12 9.06
N ASP A 72 4.05 -13.44 9.25
CA ASP A 72 4.63 -14.06 10.46
C ASP A 72 5.61 -15.18 10.10
N SER A 73 6.47 -15.58 11.03
CA SER A 73 7.48 -16.62 10.74
C SER A 73 7.03 -18.05 11.07
N ALA A 74 5.77 -18.28 11.44
CA ALA A 74 5.34 -19.58 11.98
C ALA A 74 5.58 -20.73 10.98
N GLU A 75 5.27 -20.50 9.70
CA GLU A 75 5.52 -21.49 8.63
C GLU A 75 7.00 -21.62 8.26
N LEU A 76 7.80 -20.56 8.47
CA LEU A 76 9.24 -20.53 8.16
C LEU A 76 10.09 -21.34 9.13
N ARG A 77 9.60 -21.57 10.35
CA ARG A 77 10.32 -22.31 11.40
C ARG A 77 10.21 -23.84 11.24
N THR A 78 9.52 -24.32 10.21
CA THR A 78 9.37 -25.75 9.93
C THR A 78 10.61 -26.32 9.20
N PRO A 79 10.99 -27.60 9.42
CA PRO A 79 12.07 -28.22 8.66
C PRO A 79 11.86 -28.19 7.14
N GLU A 80 10.60 -28.27 6.69
CA GLU A 80 10.22 -28.22 5.29
C GLU A 80 10.47 -26.85 4.65
N ALA A 81 10.37 -25.77 5.44
CA ALA A 81 10.62 -24.40 5.00
C ALA A 81 12.11 -23.99 5.06
N ALA A 82 13.01 -24.82 5.60
CA ALA A 82 14.43 -24.48 5.73
C ALA A 82 15.10 -24.03 4.42
N PRO A 83 14.84 -24.65 3.24
CA PRO A 83 15.38 -24.14 1.97
C PRO A 83 14.82 -22.77 1.59
N PHE A 84 13.55 -22.49 1.94
CA PHE A 84 12.92 -21.20 1.68
C PHE A 84 13.50 -20.11 2.59
N LEU A 85 13.67 -20.38 3.88
CA LEU A 85 14.33 -19.47 4.83
C LEU A 85 15.79 -19.20 4.44
N ALA A 86 16.51 -20.20 3.92
CA ALA A 86 17.85 -20.02 3.38
C ALA A 86 17.87 -19.04 2.20
N ASN A 87 16.83 -19.01 1.36
CA ASN A 87 16.73 -18.02 0.28
C ASN A 87 16.46 -16.61 0.83
N VAL A 88 15.58 -16.46 1.82
CA VAL A 88 15.36 -15.17 2.52
C VAL A 88 16.68 -14.65 3.09
N LYS A 89 17.42 -15.51 3.79
CA LYS A 89 18.74 -15.19 4.32
C LYS A 89 19.75 -14.79 3.25
N SER A 90 19.76 -15.49 2.11
CA SER A 90 20.66 -15.16 0.99
C SER A 90 20.39 -13.76 0.44
N GLU A 91 19.12 -13.39 0.25
CA GLU A 91 18.76 -12.04 -0.22
C GLU A 91 19.15 -10.95 0.79
N LEU A 92 18.99 -11.21 2.09
CA LEU A 92 19.45 -10.32 3.15
C LEU A 92 20.98 -10.16 3.15
N SER A 93 21.74 -11.24 3.01
CA SER A 93 23.20 -11.18 2.91
C SER A 93 23.67 -10.39 1.68
N HIS A 94 22.97 -10.49 0.53
CA HIS A 94 23.31 -9.73 -0.69
C HIS A 94 23.24 -8.20 -0.50
N ILE A 95 22.41 -7.72 0.43
CA ILE A 95 22.33 -6.30 0.80
C ILE A 95 23.12 -5.94 2.07
N GLY A 96 23.96 -6.86 2.56
CA GLY A 96 24.85 -6.65 3.70
C GLY A 96 24.22 -6.88 5.07
N ILE A 97 23.13 -7.66 5.16
CA ILE A 97 22.53 -8.08 6.42
C ILE A 97 22.85 -9.57 6.64
N ASP A 98 23.91 -9.83 7.42
CA ASP A 98 24.25 -11.17 7.87
C ASP A 98 23.62 -11.43 9.26
N ALA A 99 22.77 -12.45 9.33
CA ALA A 99 21.94 -12.74 10.49
C ALA A 99 21.72 -14.24 10.67
N THR A 100 21.39 -14.68 11.89
CA THR A 100 20.95 -16.06 12.12
C THR A 100 19.50 -16.25 11.70
N ASP A 101 19.08 -17.50 11.54
CA ASP A 101 17.70 -17.85 11.21
C ASP A 101 16.73 -17.36 12.31
N GLU A 102 17.19 -17.39 13.58
CA GLU A 102 16.42 -16.86 14.71
C GLU A 102 16.31 -15.33 14.67
N ASP A 103 17.38 -14.61 14.29
CA ASP A 103 17.32 -13.16 14.15
C ASP A 103 16.31 -12.76 13.07
N ILE A 104 16.33 -13.44 11.91
CA ILE A 104 15.44 -13.16 10.78
C ILE A 104 13.99 -13.41 11.19
N CYS A 105 13.69 -14.58 11.75
CA CYS A 105 12.34 -14.90 12.21
C CYS A 105 11.90 -13.94 13.32
N GLY A 106 12.78 -13.57 14.24
CA GLY A 106 12.50 -12.59 15.29
C GLY A 106 12.17 -11.19 14.74
N TRP A 107 12.83 -10.75 13.67
CA TRP A 107 12.47 -9.50 12.99
C TRP A 107 11.11 -9.60 12.29
N ILE A 108 10.81 -10.72 11.63
CA ILE A 108 9.50 -10.94 11.00
C ILE A 108 8.40 -10.92 12.06
N ASP A 109 8.56 -11.67 13.15
CA ASP A 109 7.58 -11.81 14.24
C ASP A 109 7.36 -10.49 15.01
N ARG A 110 8.29 -9.52 14.92
CA ARG A 110 8.07 -8.17 15.45
C ARG A 110 6.87 -7.48 14.79
N GLY A 111 6.55 -7.84 13.54
CA GLY A 111 5.34 -7.42 12.83
C GLY A 111 4.05 -8.09 13.34
N GLY A 112 4.13 -9.08 14.23
CA GLY A 112 2.97 -9.84 14.70
C GLY A 112 2.08 -9.14 15.74
N SER A 113 2.16 -7.82 15.91
CA SER A 113 1.26 -7.12 16.83
C SER A 113 -0.16 -7.09 16.24
N HIS A 114 -1.16 -7.45 17.05
CA HIS A 114 -2.57 -7.37 16.66
C HIS A 114 -3.37 -6.37 17.49
N THR A 115 -2.79 -5.85 18.57
CA THR A 115 -3.45 -4.92 19.49
C THR A 115 -3.18 -3.48 19.11
N HIS A 116 -4.22 -2.66 19.12
CA HIS A 116 -4.07 -1.21 19.01
C HIS A 116 -3.22 -0.68 20.18
N ALA A 117 -2.25 0.17 19.85
CA ALA A 117 -1.46 0.93 20.80
C ALA A 117 -1.62 2.44 20.48
N PRO A 118 -1.38 3.36 21.44
CA PRO A 118 -1.43 4.80 21.18
C PRO A 118 -0.42 5.24 20.11
N ARG A 119 0.67 4.49 19.92
CA ARG A 119 1.65 4.71 18.87
C ARG A 119 2.14 3.36 18.35
N PHE A 120 2.07 3.15 17.04
CA PHE A 120 2.53 1.92 16.40
C PHE A 120 2.81 2.14 14.91
N TRP A 121 3.63 1.28 14.33
CA TRP A 121 3.84 1.21 12.89
C TRP A 121 2.92 0.16 12.27
N THR A 122 2.49 0.38 11.05
CA THR A 122 1.86 -0.65 10.21
C THR A 122 2.65 -0.83 8.92
N LEU A 123 2.78 -2.08 8.48
CA LEU A 123 3.62 -2.46 7.36
C LEU A 123 2.90 -3.47 6.46
N ASP A 124 2.85 -3.17 5.18
CA ASP A 124 2.68 -4.17 4.12
C ASP A 124 4.03 -4.32 3.41
N PRO A 125 4.72 -5.47 3.56
CA PRO A 125 6.03 -5.66 2.97
C PRO A 125 6.00 -5.72 1.43
N ILE A 126 4.90 -6.20 0.83
CA ILE A 126 4.62 -6.22 -0.62
C ILE A 126 3.11 -6.17 -0.86
N ASP A 127 2.59 -4.95 -0.93
CA ASP A 127 1.21 -4.73 -1.32
C ASP A 127 1.08 -5.04 -2.81
N GLY A 128 0.13 -5.89 -3.16
CA GLY A 128 -0.06 -6.35 -4.54
C GLY A 128 0.89 -7.48 -4.95
N THR A 129 1.12 -8.47 -4.09
CA THR A 129 1.98 -9.65 -4.36
C THR A 129 1.67 -10.34 -5.70
N LYS A 130 0.41 -10.34 -6.16
CA LYS A 130 0.05 -10.86 -7.49
C LYS A 130 0.62 -10.01 -8.64
N GLY A 131 0.55 -8.69 -8.51
CA GLY A 131 1.20 -7.76 -9.45
C GLY A 131 2.72 -7.93 -9.40
N PHE A 132 3.29 -8.11 -8.21
CA PHE A 132 4.71 -8.45 -8.03
C PHE A 132 5.09 -9.71 -8.83
N LEU A 133 4.34 -10.80 -8.67
CA LEU A 133 4.57 -12.06 -9.38
C LEU A 133 4.45 -11.92 -10.91
N ARG A 134 3.56 -11.04 -11.40
CA ARG A 134 3.42 -10.75 -12.84
C ARG A 134 4.53 -9.85 -13.41
N GLY A 135 5.42 -9.31 -12.58
CA GLY A 135 6.38 -8.29 -13.02
C GLY A 135 5.73 -6.91 -13.22
N GLU A 136 4.54 -6.69 -12.66
CA GLU A 136 3.75 -5.46 -12.76
C GLU A 136 3.92 -4.62 -11.48
N GLN A 137 2.96 -3.73 -11.18
CA GLN A 137 3.02 -2.82 -10.04
C GLN A 137 2.89 -3.56 -8.69
N TYR A 138 3.67 -3.10 -7.71
CA TYR A 138 3.56 -3.45 -6.29
C TYR A 138 4.12 -2.30 -5.46
N ALA A 139 3.85 -2.29 -4.15
CA ALA A 139 4.37 -1.28 -3.25
C ALA A 139 4.85 -1.89 -1.92
N ILE A 140 5.82 -1.26 -1.28
CA ILE A 140 6.12 -1.45 0.14
C ILE A 140 5.42 -0.31 0.88
N SER A 141 4.46 -0.62 1.74
CA SER A 141 3.67 0.39 2.46
C SER A 141 4.06 0.43 3.92
N LEU A 142 4.49 1.60 4.40
CA LEU A 142 4.89 1.79 5.79
C LEU A 142 4.27 3.07 6.33
N ALA A 143 3.60 2.98 7.47
CA ALA A 143 3.01 4.13 8.12
C ALA A 143 3.14 4.09 9.64
N LEU A 144 3.27 5.26 10.26
CA LEU A 144 3.23 5.48 11.69
C LEU A 144 1.87 6.05 12.08
N ILE A 145 1.19 5.37 13.00
CA ILE A 145 -0.11 5.78 13.54
C ILE A 145 0.08 6.21 14.99
N VAL A 146 -0.41 7.41 15.33
CA VAL A 146 -0.41 7.99 16.67
C VAL A 146 -1.83 8.42 17.01
N ASP A 147 -2.38 7.88 18.10
CA ASP A 147 -3.75 8.10 18.58
C ASP A 147 -4.80 7.95 17.46
N GLY A 148 -4.64 6.90 16.64
CA GLY A 148 -5.52 6.60 15.50
C GLY A 148 -5.33 7.49 14.27
N LYS A 149 -4.34 8.40 14.28
CA LYS A 149 -4.02 9.28 13.14
C LYS A 149 -2.72 8.85 12.49
N ILE A 150 -2.72 8.78 11.17
CA ILE A 150 -1.50 8.51 10.40
C ILE A 150 -0.66 9.77 10.40
N ASP A 151 0.55 9.75 10.96
CA ASP A 151 1.40 10.94 11.08
C ASP A 151 2.62 10.91 10.15
N VAL A 152 3.08 9.70 9.79
CA VAL A 152 4.13 9.47 8.78
C VAL A 152 3.66 8.36 7.87
N ALA A 153 3.85 8.52 6.57
CA ALA A 153 3.49 7.50 5.58
C ALA A 153 4.50 7.46 4.44
N LEU A 154 4.78 6.27 3.95
CA LEU A 154 5.67 6.01 2.83
C LEU A 154 5.08 4.94 1.94
N LEU A 155 5.26 5.11 0.63
CA LEU A 155 5.09 4.06 -0.37
C LEU A 155 6.37 3.95 -1.19
N GLY A 156 7.07 2.82 -1.06
CA GLY A 156 8.11 2.44 -2.01
C GLY A 156 7.45 1.75 -3.19
N CYS A 157 7.51 2.32 -4.38
CA CYS A 157 6.90 1.77 -5.60
C CYS A 157 8.00 1.46 -6.64
N PRO A 158 8.59 0.25 -6.61
CA PRO A 158 9.79 -0.04 -7.40
C PRO A 158 9.57 -0.09 -8.91
N ASN A 159 8.32 -0.31 -9.35
CA ASN A 159 7.94 -0.36 -10.76
C ASN A 159 7.14 0.87 -11.21
N LEU A 160 6.92 1.86 -10.33
CA LEU A 160 6.26 3.12 -10.67
C LEU A 160 7.34 4.17 -11.00
N PRO A 161 7.49 4.59 -12.26
CA PRO A 161 8.46 5.62 -12.61
C PRO A 161 8.02 6.99 -12.07
N LEU A 162 8.98 7.89 -11.90
CA LEU A 162 8.66 9.30 -11.69
C LEU A 162 7.86 9.83 -12.88
N SER A 163 6.89 10.72 -12.61
CA SER A 163 6.08 11.31 -13.67
C SER A 163 6.98 12.01 -14.69
N GLY A 164 6.83 11.68 -15.97
CA GLY A 164 7.63 12.22 -17.07
C GLY A 164 9.02 11.59 -17.28
N VAL A 165 9.36 10.49 -16.58
CA VAL A 165 10.63 9.75 -16.78
C VAL A 165 10.39 8.46 -17.57
N GLU A 166 11.32 8.13 -18.48
CA GLU A 166 11.28 6.93 -19.31
C GLU A 166 11.23 5.62 -18.48
N PRO A 167 10.62 4.54 -19.03
CA PRO A 167 10.66 3.21 -18.43
C PRO A 167 12.09 2.73 -18.16
N GLY A 168 12.33 2.13 -16.98
CA GLY A 168 13.65 1.63 -16.56
C GLY A 168 14.31 2.41 -15.42
N SER A 169 13.64 3.41 -14.85
CA SER A 169 14.07 4.10 -13.62
C SER A 169 14.12 3.16 -12.40
N SER A 170 14.80 3.59 -11.33
CA SER A 170 14.89 2.87 -10.05
C SER A 170 13.55 2.69 -9.33
N GLY A 171 12.46 3.31 -9.81
CA GLY A 171 11.16 3.41 -9.18
C GLY A 171 11.07 4.64 -8.25
N THR A 172 9.93 4.81 -7.61
CA THR A 172 9.62 6.02 -6.83
C THR A 172 9.41 5.70 -5.36
N LEU A 173 9.96 6.53 -4.48
CA LEU A 173 9.59 6.58 -3.07
C LEU A 173 8.70 7.81 -2.85
N LEU A 174 7.47 7.59 -2.43
CA LEU A 174 6.56 8.64 -2.00
C LEU A 174 6.53 8.69 -0.48
N PHE A 175 6.44 9.88 0.09
CA PHE A 175 6.33 10.06 1.54
C PHE A 175 5.55 11.31 1.94
N ALA A 176 4.95 11.27 3.12
CA ALA A 176 4.26 12.40 3.72
C ALA A 176 4.46 12.39 5.25
N VAL A 177 4.48 13.59 5.82
CA VAL A 177 4.33 13.83 7.25
C VAL A 177 3.14 14.76 7.42
N ARG A 178 2.24 14.45 8.37
CA ARG A 178 1.01 15.22 8.55
C ARG A 178 1.31 16.72 8.74
N GLY A 179 0.66 17.56 7.93
CA GLY A 179 0.81 19.00 7.88
C GLY A 179 2.04 19.52 7.12
N HIS A 180 2.78 18.65 6.42
CA HIS A 180 4.02 19.02 5.71
C HIS A 180 4.00 18.68 4.20
N GLY A 181 2.84 18.31 3.66
CA GLY A 181 2.67 17.97 2.25
C GLY A 181 3.16 16.57 1.90
N ALA A 182 2.80 16.13 0.70
CA ALA A 182 3.23 14.88 0.10
C ALA A 182 4.36 15.12 -0.90
N TRP A 183 5.31 14.18 -0.94
CA TRP A 183 6.55 14.30 -1.69
C TRP A 183 6.88 12.99 -2.40
N GLN A 184 7.66 13.08 -3.49
CA GLN A 184 8.22 11.93 -4.20
C GLN A 184 9.72 12.13 -4.46
N VAL A 185 10.47 11.04 -4.55
CA VAL A 185 11.91 11.01 -4.86
C VAL A 185 12.26 9.68 -5.54
N PRO A 186 13.30 9.59 -6.40
CA PRO A 186 13.79 8.29 -6.87
C PRO A 186 14.15 7.36 -5.70
N LEU A 187 13.94 6.05 -5.87
CA LEU A 187 14.28 5.05 -4.85
C LEU A 187 15.78 4.99 -4.54
N ASP A 188 16.63 5.29 -5.52
CA ASP A 188 18.09 5.41 -5.38
C ASP A 188 18.56 6.75 -4.81
N GLY A 189 17.63 7.68 -4.55
CA GLY A 189 17.91 8.99 -3.96
C GLY A 189 17.89 10.14 -4.98
N GLY A 190 17.91 11.36 -4.47
CA GLY A 190 17.79 12.58 -5.26
C GLY A 190 17.04 13.66 -4.51
N ASP A 191 16.71 14.74 -5.21
CA ASP A 191 15.98 15.86 -4.64
C ASP A 191 14.47 15.54 -4.59
N PRO A 192 13.82 15.66 -3.41
CA PRO A 192 12.39 15.46 -3.30
C PRO A 192 11.60 16.51 -4.08
N GLN A 193 10.52 16.06 -4.71
CA GLN A 193 9.55 16.91 -5.42
C GLN A 193 8.20 16.83 -4.72
N GLN A 194 7.58 17.98 -4.47
CA GLN A 194 6.23 18.02 -3.90
C GLN A 194 5.22 17.54 -4.96
N ILE A 195 4.20 16.80 -4.51
CA ILE A 195 3.14 16.27 -5.35
C ILE A 195 1.77 16.80 -4.90
N HIS A 196 0.84 16.86 -5.83
CA HIS A 196 -0.52 17.34 -5.60
C HIS A 196 -1.52 16.55 -6.43
N CYS A 197 -2.71 16.32 -5.87
CA CYS A 197 -3.84 15.81 -6.62
C CYS A 197 -4.25 16.80 -7.72
N THR A 198 -5.01 16.33 -8.71
CA THR A 198 -5.56 17.21 -9.76
C THR A 198 -6.51 18.24 -9.17
N THR A 199 -6.81 19.30 -9.93
CA THR A 199 -7.86 20.27 -9.58
C THR A 199 -9.08 20.14 -10.49
N ALA A 200 -9.29 18.97 -11.11
CA ALA A 200 -10.42 18.71 -11.99
C ALA A 200 -11.76 18.84 -11.22
N GLU A 201 -12.75 19.47 -11.85
CA GLU A 201 -14.10 19.69 -11.29
C GLU A 201 -15.19 18.97 -12.10
N THR A 202 -14.82 18.37 -13.23
CA THR A 202 -15.74 17.68 -14.13
C THR A 202 -15.22 16.27 -14.42
N PHE A 203 -16.12 15.39 -14.86
CA PHE A 203 -15.82 13.99 -15.12
C PHE A 203 -15.41 13.68 -16.57
N ALA A 204 -15.56 14.65 -17.49
CA ALA A 204 -15.32 14.45 -18.93
C ALA A 204 -13.93 13.87 -19.23
N ASP A 205 -12.90 14.36 -18.51
CA ASP A 205 -11.51 13.91 -18.67
C ASP A 205 -11.01 13.14 -17.43
N ALA A 206 -11.91 12.75 -16.51
CA ALA A 206 -11.51 12.08 -15.28
C ALA A 206 -10.92 10.70 -15.58
N ARG A 207 -9.87 10.35 -14.84
CA ARG A 207 -9.20 9.05 -14.92
C ARG A 207 -9.50 8.25 -13.65
N LEU A 208 -10.32 7.22 -13.82
CA LEU A 208 -10.59 6.24 -12.78
C LEU A 208 -9.50 5.19 -12.79
N CYS A 209 -9.03 4.81 -11.61
CA CYS A 209 -8.19 3.62 -11.44
C CYS A 209 -8.81 2.63 -10.45
N GLU A 210 -8.55 1.35 -10.68
CA GLU A 210 -9.07 0.24 -9.87
C GLU A 210 -8.09 -0.94 -9.86
N SER A 211 -8.38 -1.95 -9.04
CA SER A 211 -7.55 -3.16 -8.95
C SER A 211 -7.54 -3.95 -10.27
N VAL A 212 -6.45 -4.64 -10.59
CA VAL A 212 -6.42 -5.60 -11.70
C VAL A 212 -7.32 -6.80 -11.38
N GLU A 213 -7.24 -7.28 -10.14
CA GLU A 213 -7.98 -8.44 -9.64
C GLU A 213 -9.44 -8.09 -9.33
N SER A 214 -10.37 -8.65 -10.11
CA SER A 214 -11.82 -8.47 -9.90
C SER A 214 -12.35 -9.04 -8.58
N GLY A 215 -11.58 -9.91 -7.90
CA GLY A 215 -11.90 -10.36 -6.55
C GLY A 215 -11.68 -9.29 -5.48
N HIS A 216 -10.85 -8.27 -5.76
CA HIS A 216 -10.44 -7.23 -4.80
C HIS A 216 -11.27 -5.94 -4.93
N SER A 217 -12.06 -5.77 -6.00
CA SER A 217 -12.99 -4.65 -6.16
C SER A 217 -14.15 -5.05 -7.08
N ALA A 218 -15.36 -4.59 -6.78
CA ALA A 218 -16.55 -4.88 -7.58
C ALA A 218 -16.57 -4.11 -8.92
N HIS A 219 -15.84 -4.59 -9.94
CA HIS A 219 -15.68 -3.90 -11.23
C HIS A 219 -17.00 -3.58 -11.95
N GLY A 220 -18.03 -4.42 -11.78
CA GLY A 220 -19.36 -4.15 -12.35
C GLY A 220 -20.02 -2.91 -11.73
N LEU A 221 -19.89 -2.77 -10.40
CA LEU A 221 -20.36 -1.61 -9.68
C LEU A 221 -19.52 -0.37 -10.01
N SER A 222 -18.19 -0.50 -10.13
CA SER A 222 -17.31 0.58 -10.61
C SER A 222 -17.74 1.09 -11.98
N ALA A 223 -18.04 0.20 -12.93
CA ALA A 223 -18.48 0.56 -14.28
C ALA A 223 -19.80 1.32 -14.27
N ARG A 224 -20.79 0.87 -13.47
CA ARG A 224 -22.05 1.60 -13.29
C ARG A 224 -21.86 3.01 -12.73
N VAL A 225 -20.93 3.17 -11.80
CA VAL A 225 -20.59 4.49 -11.22
C VAL A 225 -19.92 5.37 -12.27
N ALA A 226 -18.99 4.82 -13.06
CA ALA A 226 -18.34 5.55 -14.16
C ALA A 226 -19.37 6.02 -15.20
N ASP A 227 -20.29 5.14 -15.62
CA ASP A 227 -21.37 5.47 -16.55
C ASP A 227 -22.27 6.58 -16.00
N ALA A 228 -22.68 6.49 -14.73
CA ALA A 228 -23.54 7.49 -14.09
C ALA A 228 -22.88 8.87 -13.96
N LEU A 229 -21.55 8.89 -13.79
CA LEU A 229 -20.74 10.11 -13.73
C LEU A 229 -20.36 10.65 -15.12
N GLY A 230 -20.62 9.91 -16.19
CA GLY A 230 -20.22 10.27 -17.55
C GLY A 230 -18.71 10.23 -17.77
N ILE A 231 -18.01 9.31 -17.10
CA ILE A 231 -16.58 9.07 -17.30
C ILE A 231 -16.42 8.19 -18.55
N GLU A 232 -15.92 8.78 -19.64
CA GLU A 232 -15.73 8.06 -20.91
C GLU A 232 -14.37 7.36 -21.02
N ASN A 233 -13.40 7.76 -20.19
CA ASN A 233 -12.06 7.15 -20.19
C ASN A 233 -12.11 5.74 -19.60
N GLU A 234 -11.44 4.81 -20.27
CA GLU A 234 -11.26 3.45 -19.76
C GLU A 234 -10.51 3.46 -18.40
N PRO A 235 -10.97 2.67 -17.42
CA PRO A 235 -10.29 2.55 -16.13
C PRO A 235 -8.84 2.07 -16.27
N VAL A 236 -7.92 2.75 -15.58
CA VAL A 236 -6.54 2.27 -15.46
C VAL A 236 -6.47 1.23 -14.35
N ARG A 237 -6.08 0.01 -14.71
CA ARG A 237 -5.95 -1.08 -13.73
C ARG A 237 -4.51 -1.25 -13.28
N LEU A 238 -4.30 -1.18 -11.98
CA LEU A 238 -3.01 -1.42 -11.35
C LEU A 238 -3.18 -2.03 -9.95
N ASP A 239 -2.28 -2.93 -9.58
CA ASP A 239 -2.23 -3.51 -8.23
C ASP A 239 -1.61 -2.55 -7.23
N SER A 240 -1.74 -2.88 -5.94
CA SER A 240 -1.15 -2.17 -4.79
C SER A 240 -1.64 -0.75 -4.53
N GLN A 241 -1.11 -0.15 -3.48
CA GLN A 241 -1.21 1.25 -3.10
C GLN A 241 -0.54 2.19 -4.10
N ALA A 242 0.10 1.68 -5.16
CA ALA A 242 0.42 2.49 -6.35
C ALA A 242 -0.82 3.26 -6.87
N LYS A 243 -2.04 2.76 -6.64
CA LYS A 243 -3.31 3.48 -6.88
C LYS A 243 -3.42 4.80 -6.11
N TYR A 244 -3.09 4.80 -4.82
CA TYR A 244 -3.02 6.04 -4.05
C TYR A 244 -1.92 6.97 -4.57
N ALA A 245 -0.76 6.40 -4.93
CA ALA A 245 0.36 7.18 -5.45
C ALA A 245 0.00 7.93 -6.75
N VAL A 246 -0.68 7.28 -7.70
CA VAL A 246 -1.11 7.94 -8.95
C VAL A 246 -2.18 9.00 -8.71
N VAL A 247 -3.06 8.84 -7.72
CA VAL A 247 -4.02 9.89 -7.35
C VAL A 247 -3.32 11.07 -6.66
N ALA A 248 -2.42 10.80 -5.70
CA ALA A 248 -1.65 11.82 -4.98
C ALA A 248 -0.74 12.65 -5.91
N ARG A 249 -0.29 12.06 -7.02
CA ARG A 249 0.50 12.72 -8.08
C ARG A 249 -0.33 13.46 -9.12
N GLY A 250 -1.65 13.26 -9.12
CA GLY A 250 -2.53 13.78 -10.16
C GLY A 250 -2.49 13.02 -11.49
N ASP A 251 -1.90 11.82 -11.53
CA ASP A 251 -1.94 10.95 -12.70
C ASP A 251 -3.29 10.23 -12.84
N ALA A 252 -4.07 10.13 -11.75
CA ALA A 252 -5.47 9.69 -11.74
C ALA A 252 -6.32 10.63 -10.86
N ASP A 253 -7.63 10.62 -11.07
CA ASP A 253 -8.57 11.50 -10.35
C ASP A 253 -9.37 10.74 -9.29
N ILE A 254 -9.62 9.45 -9.53
CA ILE A 254 -10.52 8.61 -8.73
C ILE A 254 -9.89 7.24 -8.55
N TYR A 255 -9.88 6.72 -7.33
CA TYR A 255 -9.65 5.31 -7.03
C TYR A 255 -10.86 4.75 -6.26
N LEU A 256 -11.45 3.68 -6.80
CA LEU A 256 -12.54 2.93 -6.16
C LEU A 256 -12.09 1.54 -5.73
N ARG A 257 -12.28 1.23 -4.44
CA ARG A 257 -12.21 -0.12 -3.88
C ARG A 257 -13.56 -0.49 -3.28
N LEU A 258 -14.39 -1.12 -4.10
CA LEU A 258 -15.77 -1.43 -3.74
C LEU A 258 -15.86 -2.85 -3.16
N PRO A 259 -16.51 -3.06 -2.01
CA PRO A 259 -16.57 -4.37 -1.35
C PRO A 259 -17.21 -5.43 -2.25
N THR A 260 -16.55 -6.59 -2.36
CA THR A 260 -17.06 -7.73 -3.16
C THR A 260 -17.78 -8.78 -2.31
N ARG A 261 -17.62 -8.76 -0.98
CA ARG A 261 -18.13 -9.77 -0.06
C ARG A 261 -18.68 -9.13 1.21
N VAL A 262 -19.83 -9.63 1.67
CA VAL A 262 -20.42 -9.24 2.95
C VAL A 262 -19.48 -9.65 4.09
N GLY A 263 -19.25 -8.73 5.03
CA GLY A 263 -18.43 -8.98 6.22
C GLY A 263 -16.92 -8.88 6.02
N TYR A 264 -16.43 -8.68 4.78
CA TYR A 264 -15.02 -8.39 4.56
C TYR A 264 -14.66 -7.02 5.18
N ARG A 265 -13.46 -6.96 5.75
CA ARG A 265 -12.88 -5.77 6.35
C ARG A 265 -11.45 -5.63 5.87
N GLU A 266 -11.17 -4.44 5.36
CA GLU A 266 -9.85 -4.08 4.87
C GLU A 266 -8.81 -4.14 5.97
N LYS A 267 -7.58 -4.50 5.61
CA LYS A 267 -6.45 -4.41 6.53
C LYS A 267 -5.93 -2.98 6.57
N ILE A 268 -5.40 -2.55 7.71
CA ILE A 268 -4.91 -1.18 7.84
C ILE A 268 -3.66 -0.92 6.96
N TRP A 269 -2.83 -1.95 6.78
CA TRP A 269 -1.59 -1.86 6.01
C TRP A 269 -1.84 -1.70 4.50
N ASP A 270 -2.99 -2.17 4.00
CA ASP A 270 -3.44 -1.99 2.60
C ASP A 270 -3.76 -0.51 2.26
N HIS A 271 -3.83 0.37 3.25
CA HIS A 271 -4.34 1.74 3.07
C HIS A 271 -3.50 2.82 3.74
N ALA A 272 -2.95 2.59 4.93
CA ALA A 272 -2.39 3.66 5.76
C ALA A 272 -1.29 4.48 5.04
N GLY A 273 -0.40 3.83 4.28
CA GLY A 273 0.62 4.52 3.50
C GLY A 273 0.02 5.46 2.45
N GLY A 274 -0.99 4.97 1.71
CA GLY A 274 -1.69 5.72 0.68
C GLY A 274 -2.59 6.85 1.19
N VAL A 275 -3.29 6.66 2.33
CA VAL A 275 -4.24 7.63 2.87
C VAL A 275 -3.56 8.98 3.13
N LEU A 276 -2.50 8.98 3.94
CA LEU A 276 -1.85 10.24 4.32
C LEU A 276 -1.20 10.92 3.11
N LEU A 277 -0.66 10.16 2.16
CA LEU A 277 -0.13 10.71 0.92
C LEU A 277 -1.19 11.49 0.13
N VAL A 278 -2.40 10.94 0.00
CA VAL A 278 -3.49 11.62 -0.71
C VAL A 278 -3.99 12.83 0.07
N GLU A 279 -4.19 12.72 1.39
CA GLU A 279 -4.61 13.85 2.23
C GLU A 279 -3.64 15.03 2.12
N GLU A 280 -2.33 14.76 2.25
CA GLU A 280 -1.28 15.79 2.19
C GLU A 280 -1.02 16.31 0.76
N ALA A 281 -1.44 15.57 -0.28
CA ALA A 281 -1.47 16.02 -1.67
C ALA A 281 -2.71 16.87 -2.00
N GLY A 282 -3.66 17.01 -1.06
CA GLY A 282 -4.89 17.80 -1.23
C GLY A 282 -6.10 17.01 -1.72
N GLY A 283 -6.05 15.68 -1.68
CA GLY A 283 -7.18 14.80 -1.97
C GLY A 283 -7.98 14.42 -0.72
N THR A 284 -9.04 13.62 -0.93
CA THR A 284 -9.92 13.11 0.12
C THR A 284 -10.00 11.59 0.02
N VAL A 285 -9.95 10.94 1.19
CA VAL A 285 -10.12 9.50 1.35
C VAL A 285 -11.24 9.22 2.35
N THR A 286 -12.19 8.39 1.95
CA THR A 286 -13.29 7.91 2.81
C THR A 286 -13.59 6.46 2.52
N ASP A 287 -14.47 5.87 3.32
CA ASP A 287 -15.18 4.66 2.92
C ASP A 287 -16.26 4.95 1.86
N VAL A 288 -16.97 3.91 1.43
CA VAL A 288 -18.01 4.03 0.39
C VAL A 288 -19.26 4.81 0.81
N THR A 289 -19.35 5.25 2.07
CA THR A 289 -20.44 6.07 2.61
C THR A 289 -20.01 7.52 2.87
N GLY A 290 -18.75 7.86 2.60
CA GLY A 290 -18.19 9.19 2.86
C GLY A 290 -17.65 9.37 4.28
N LYS A 291 -17.56 8.31 5.10
CA LYS A 291 -16.98 8.39 6.45
C LYS A 291 -15.44 8.32 6.36
N PRO A 292 -14.70 9.13 7.14
CA PRO A 292 -13.25 8.96 7.27
C PRO A 292 -12.85 7.55 7.72
N LEU A 293 -11.68 7.08 7.27
CA LEU A 293 -11.15 5.78 7.67
C LEU A 293 -10.61 5.82 9.11
N GLU A 294 -10.96 4.82 9.93
CA GLU A 294 -10.61 4.76 11.36
C GLU A 294 -9.53 3.71 11.66
N PHE A 295 -8.39 4.17 12.17
CA PHE A 295 -7.21 3.33 12.47
C PHE A 295 -7.05 3.02 13.98
N THR A 296 -8.17 2.88 14.70
CA THR A 296 -8.22 2.70 16.16
C THR A 296 -8.52 1.27 16.63
N HIS A 297 -8.76 0.34 15.70
CA HIS A 297 -9.30 -1.00 16.01
C HIS A 297 -8.29 -2.14 15.79
N GLY A 298 -6.99 -1.85 15.80
CA GLY A 298 -5.93 -2.83 15.58
C GLY A 298 -5.65 -3.02 14.09
N HIS A 299 -5.72 -4.25 13.59
CA HIS A 299 -5.22 -4.61 12.27
C HIS A 299 -6.24 -4.49 11.11
N GLN A 300 -7.50 -4.11 11.41
CA GLN A 300 -8.57 -3.96 10.42
C GLN A 300 -9.27 -2.61 10.54
N LEU A 301 -9.82 -2.13 9.42
CA LEU A 301 -10.75 -1.00 9.38
C LEU A 301 -12.18 -1.47 9.77
N GLU A 302 -12.38 -1.83 11.04
CA GLU A 302 -13.63 -2.46 11.52
C GLU A 302 -14.89 -1.61 11.29
N GLU A 303 -14.73 -0.28 11.38
CA GLU A 303 -15.78 0.74 11.32
C GLU A 303 -15.98 1.36 9.93
N ASN A 304 -15.35 0.77 8.90
CA ASN A 304 -15.42 1.23 7.52
C ASN A 304 -15.72 0.09 6.55
N LEU A 305 -16.18 0.46 5.36
CA LEU A 305 -16.50 -0.49 4.29
C LEU A 305 -16.00 0.04 2.95
N GLY A 306 -15.07 -0.69 2.32
CA GLY A 306 -14.45 -0.26 1.06
C GLY A 306 -13.75 1.09 1.17
N VAL A 307 -13.28 1.61 0.05
CA VAL A 307 -12.54 2.89 0.01
C VAL A 307 -12.86 3.67 -1.27
N ILE A 308 -13.03 4.98 -1.11
CA ILE A 308 -13.10 5.97 -2.18
C ILE A 308 -11.98 6.99 -1.97
N VAL A 309 -11.21 7.24 -3.02
CA VAL A 309 -10.10 8.19 -3.03
C VAL A 309 -10.30 9.13 -4.21
N THR A 310 -10.27 10.44 -3.98
CA THR A 310 -10.39 11.43 -5.06
C THR A 310 -9.56 12.69 -4.79
N ASN A 311 -9.57 13.61 -5.75
CA ASN A 311 -8.94 14.93 -5.66
C ASN A 311 -9.69 15.98 -4.80
N THR A 312 -10.52 15.55 -3.83
CA THR A 312 -11.44 16.37 -3.04
C THR A 312 -12.62 16.96 -3.83
N ARG A 313 -12.37 17.61 -4.97
CA ARG A 313 -13.39 18.34 -5.75
C ARG A 313 -14.47 17.42 -6.33
N LEU A 314 -14.09 16.20 -6.70
CA LEU A 314 -15.01 15.19 -7.24
C LEU A 314 -15.66 14.32 -6.15
N HIS A 315 -15.24 14.45 -4.88
CA HIS A 315 -15.49 13.44 -3.86
C HIS A 315 -16.98 13.20 -3.56
N ASP A 316 -17.74 14.25 -3.24
CA ASP A 316 -19.15 14.13 -2.83
C ASP A 316 -20.02 13.53 -3.94
N SER A 317 -19.75 13.91 -5.20
CA SER A 317 -20.42 13.37 -6.38
C SER A 317 -20.12 11.88 -6.57
N VAL A 318 -18.86 11.47 -6.38
CA VAL A 318 -18.45 10.05 -6.47
C VAL A 318 -19.11 9.24 -5.37
N VAL A 319 -19.06 9.69 -4.11
CA VAL A 319 -19.70 9.00 -2.96
C VAL A 319 -21.20 8.84 -3.21
N SER A 320 -21.88 9.91 -3.63
CA SER A 320 -23.32 9.88 -3.88
C SER A 320 -23.70 8.85 -4.95
N ASN A 321 -22.93 8.73 -6.03
CA ASN A 321 -23.17 7.76 -7.09
C ASN A 321 -22.82 6.33 -6.67
N VAL A 322 -21.79 6.13 -5.84
CA VAL A 322 -21.47 4.82 -5.26
C VAL A 322 -22.61 4.35 -4.35
N VAL A 323 -23.13 5.22 -3.47
CA VAL A 323 -24.27 4.90 -2.60
C VAL A 323 -25.50 4.52 -3.43
N ALA A 324 -25.87 5.35 -4.40
CA ALA A 324 -27.03 5.08 -5.27
C ALA A 324 -26.89 3.78 -6.06
N ALA A 325 -25.70 3.49 -6.60
CA ALA A 325 -25.45 2.27 -7.36
C ALA A 325 -25.55 1.02 -6.48
N ARG A 326 -25.08 1.08 -5.23
CA ARG A 326 -25.19 -0.01 -4.25
C ARG A 326 -26.63 -0.26 -3.81
N GLU A 327 -27.38 0.79 -3.51
CA GLU A 327 -28.81 0.67 -3.14
C GLU A 327 -29.62 0.01 -4.26
N ALA A 328 -29.30 0.32 -5.52
CA ALA A 328 -29.92 -0.31 -6.67
C ALA A 328 -29.57 -1.81 -6.82
N GLU A 329 -28.30 -2.22 -6.62
CA GLU A 329 -27.93 -3.64 -6.60
C GLU A 329 -28.65 -4.41 -5.47
N GLU A 330 -28.76 -3.82 -4.29
CA GLU A 330 -29.46 -4.43 -3.16
C GLU A 330 -30.98 -4.54 -3.39
N ALA A 331 -31.56 -3.63 -4.16
CA ALA A 331 -32.96 -3.70 -4.57
C ALA A 331 -33.22 -4.77 -5.64
N GLU A 332 -32.28 -4.94 -6.58
CA GLU A 332 -32.35 -5.98 -7.64
C GLU A 332 -32.16 -7.40 -7.09
N ALA A 333 -31.47 -7.54 -5.96
CA ALA A 333 -31.21 -8.82 -5.31
C ALA A 333 -32.36 -9.32 -4.40
N LYS A 334 -33.41 -8.51 -4.16
CA LYS A 334 -34.58 -8.82 -3.31
C LYS A 334 -35.79 -9.24 -4.14
#